data_AF-A0A3C0MDG2-F1
#
_entry.id   AF-A0A3C0MDG2-F1
#
_cell.length_a   1.000
_cell.length_b   1.000
_cell.length_c   1.000
_cell.angle_alpha   90.00
_cell.angle_beta   90.00
_cell.angle_gamma   90.00
#
_symmetry.space_group_name_H-M   'P 1'
#
loop_
_entity.id
_entity.type
_entity.pdbx_description
1 polymer ?
#
loop_
_entity_poly.entity_id
_entity_poly.type
_entity_poly.pdbx_seq_one_letter_code
_entity_poly.pdbx_strand_id
1 'polypeptide(L)'
;MLLQERAPIFEDDTASTLGARTDNVAARLLVDAVEKIATGTAPRIPQDPAIATHWPRRRPEDGVIDWNRPSADVVRWIRALTHPYPGAFTHIGGQKLFIWEAVATTAPRGNVPGEILARDDDRLTIATCDGAVAATSFQWADQSNGMTSEGNVIARIRSAS
;
A
#
# COMPACT_ATOMS: atom_id res chain seq x y z
N MET A 1 -1.92 -27.89 7.70
CA MET A 1 -3.04 -27.07 7.23
C MET A 1 -4.33 -27.87 7.37
N LEU A 2 -5.39 -27.25 7.92
CA LEU A 2 -6.71 -27.88 8.08
C LEU A 2 -7.61 -27.46 6.93
N LEU A 3 -8.03 -26.20 6.90
CA LEU A 3 -8.83 -25.63 5.82
C LEU A 3 -8.09 -24.43 5.21
N GLN A 4 -8.40 -24.13 3.96
CA GLN A 4 -7.91 -22.96 3.24
C GLN A 4 -8.93 -22.54 2.18
N GLU A 5 -8.95 -21.26 1.86
CA GLU A 5 -9.74 -20.71 0.76
C GLU A 5 -8.96 -19.57 0.08
N ARG A 6 -9.14 -19.42 -1.24
CA ARG A 6 -8.51 -18.35 -2.01
C ARG A 6 -9.39 -17.11 -1.98
N ALA A 7 -8.80 -15.97 -1.63
CA ALA A 7 -9.42 -14.67 -1.84
C ALA A 7 -8.73 -13.97 -3.02
N PRO A 8 -9.48 -13.44 -4.00
CA PRO A 8 -8.89 -12.64 -5.07
C PRO A 8 -8.34 -11.32 -4.49
N ILE A 9 -7.32 -10.77 -5.14
CA ILE A 9 -6.83 -9.40 -4.91
C ILE A 9 -7.10 -8.62 -6.19
N PHE A 10 -7.89 -7.55 -6.09
CA PHE A 10 -8.28 -6.70 -7.21
C PHE A 10 -7.32 -5.53 -7.41
N GLU A 11 -7.44 -4.86 -8.54
CA GLU A 11 -6.52 -3.80 -8.94
C GLU A 11 -6.59 -2.57 -8.02
N ASP A 12 -7.74 -2.32 -7.43
CA ASP A 12 -8.05 -1.22 -6.51
C ASP A 12 -7.99 -1.63 -5.03
N ASP A 13 -7.73 -2.90 -4.74
CA ASP A 13 -7.64 -3.34 -3.35
C ASP A 13 -6.53 -2.61 -2.58
N THR A 14 -6.89 -2.22 -1.37
CA THR A 14 -5.97 -1.76 -0.33
C THR A 14 -5.80 -2.84 0.72
N ALA A 15 -4.85 -2.63 1.63
CA ALA A 15 -4.74 -3.42 2.85
C ALA A 15 -6.09 -3.63 3.57
N SER A 16 -6.89 -2.57 3.68
CA SER A 16 -8.17 -2.58 4.39
C SER A 16 -9.23 -3.41 3.68
N THR A 17 -9.41 -3.22 2.37
CA THR A 17 -10.45 -3.92 1.61
C THR A 17 -10.15 -5.40 1.50
N LEU A 18 -8.88 -5.76 1.30
CA LEU A 18 -8.44 -7.15 1.33
C LEU A 18 -8.60 -7.75 2.73
N GLY A 19 -8.20 -7.02 3.78
CA GLY A 19 -8.34 -7.44 5.18
C GLY A 19 -9.78 -7.79 5.54
N ALA A 20 -10.72 -6.90 5.25
CA ALA A 20 -12.15 -7.14 5.49
C ALA A 20 -12.67 -8.37 4.73
N ARG A 21 -12.21 -8.59 3.49
CA ARG A 21 -12.57 -9.79 2.71
C ARG A 21 -12.01 -11.06 3.35
N THR A 22 -10.75 -11.04 3.76
CA THR A 22 -10.10 -12.20 4.40
C THR A 22 -10.67 -12.50 5.78
N ASP A 23 -11.09 -11.49 6.53
CA ASP A 23 -11.71 -11.66 7.86
C ASP A 23 -13.03 -12.42 7.75
N ASN A 24 -13.86 -12.08 6.76
CA ASN A 24 -15.11 -12.79 6.48
C ASN A 24 -14.86 -14.26 6.09
N VAL A 25 -13.85 -14.52 5.27
CA VAL A 25 -13.46 -15.89 4.91
C VAL A 25 -12.94 -16.65 6.13
N ALA A 26 -12.08 -16.03 6.94
CA ALA A 26 -11.51 -16.62 8.13
C ALA A 26 -12.58 -16.99 9.17
N ALA A 27 -13.57 -16.12 9.39
CA ALA A 27 -14.68 -16.37 10.30
C ALA A 27 -15.46 -17.64 9.91
N ARG A 28 -15.79 -17.79 8.62
CA ARG A 28 -16.47 -19.00 8.10
C ARG A 28 -15.59 -20.25 8.24
N LEU A 29 -14.34 -20.17 7.80
CA LEU A 29 -13.42 -21.31 7.88
C LEU A 29 -13.14 -21.75 9.32
N LEU A 30 -13.15 -20.81 10.27
CA LEU A 30 -12.94 -21.13 11.68
C LEU A 30 -14.09 -21.98 12.23
N VAL A 31 -15.34 -21.62 11.94
CA VAL A 31 -16.53 -22.38 12.34
C VAL A 31 -16.47 -23.80 11.76
N ASP A 32 -16.22 -23.92 10.46
CA ASP A 32 -16.10 -25.21 9.77
C ASP A 32 -14.96 -26.06 10.33
N ALA A 33 -13.82 -25.44 10.65
CA ALA A 33 -12.67 -26.14 11.21
C ALA A 33 -12.99 -26.70 12.60
N VAL A 34 -13.65 -25.91 13.47
CA VAL A 34 -14.05 -26.35 14.82
C VAL A 34 -14.99 -27.55 14.74
N GLU A 35 -16.00 -27.51 13.87
CA GLU A 35 -16.93 -28.63 13.69
C GLU A 35 -16.21 -29.89 13.18
N LYS A 36 -15.33 -29.75 12.18
CA LYS A 36 -14.53 -30.88 11.66
C LYS A 36 -13.57 -31.44 12.70
N ILE A 37 -13.01 -30.60 13.56
CA ILE A 37 -12.17 -31.05 14.67
C ILE A 37 -13.01 -31.84 15.68
N ALA A 38 -14.18 -31.30 16.08
CA ALA A 38 -15.07 -31.93 17.05
C ALA A 38 -15.59 -33.30 16.59
N THR A 39 -15.85 -33.44 15.29
CA THR A 39 -16.31 -34.69 14.66
C THR A 39 -15.16 -35.64 14.29
N GLY A 40 -13.91 -35.24 14.48
CA GLY A 40 -12.74 -36.04 14.08
C GLY A 40 -12.53 -36.16 12.57
N THR A 41 -13.15 -35.29 11.77
CA THR A 41 -13.09 -35.30 10.30
C THR A 41 -12.17 -34.24 9.69
N ALA A 42 -11.49 -33.44 10.52
CA ALA A 42 -10.58 -32.38 10.05
C ALA A 42 -9.38 -32.98 9.28
N PRO A 43 -9.11 -32.54 8.04
CA PRO A 43 -7.95 -33.00 7.28
C PRO A 43 -6.65 -32.47 7.89
N ARG A 44 -5.55 -33.19 7.71
CA ARG A 44 -4.20 -32.77 8.16
C ARG A 44 -3.23 -32.81 6.99
N ILE A 45 -3.06 -31.66 6.34
CA ILE A 45 -2.18 -31.52 5.17
C ILE A 45 -0.84 -30.93 5.63
N PRO A 46 0.31 -31.63 5.46
CA PRO A 46 1.63 -31.06 5.74
C PRO A 46 1.89 -29.79 4.92
N GLN A 47 2.60 -28.80 5.50
CA GLN A 47 3.05 -27.63 4.75
C GLN A 47 4.33 -27.99 3.99
N ASP A 48 4.46 -27.50 2.76
CA ASP A 48 5.68 -27.67 1.97
C ASP A 48 6.70 -26.56 2.33
N PRO A 49 7.84 -26.89 2.96
CA PRO A 49 8.85 -25.89 3.33
C PRO A 49 9.53 -25.24 2.12
N ALA A 50 9.52 -25.87 0.94
CA ALA A 50 10.16 -25.32 -0.26
C ALA A 50 9.44 -24.07 -0.80
N ILE A 51 8.16 -23.89 -0.46
CA ILE A 51 7.35 -22.73 -0.86
C ILE A 51 7.05 -21.79 0.32
N ALA A 52 7.62 -22.05 1.49
CA ALA A 52 7.39 -21.23 2.67
C ALA A 52 8.07 -19.85 2.54
N THR A 53 7.32 -18.79 2.80
CA THR A 53 7.82 -17.41 2.83
C THR A 53 7.66 -16.82 4.23
N HIS A 54 8.62 -16.00 4.66
CA HIS A 54 8.56 -15.30 5.94
C HIS A 54 8.31 -13.80 5.75
N TRP A 55 7.37 -13.25 6.51
CA TRP A 55 7.01 -11.84 6.46
C TRP A 55 7.24 -11.20 7.85
N PRO A 56 8.34 -10.45 8.03
CA PRO A 56 8.64 -9.84 9.33
C PRO A 56 7.61 -8.76 9.68
N ARG A 57 7.53 -8.43 10.98
CA ARG A 57 6.73 -7.31 11.45
C ARG A 57 7.20 -6.02 10.77
N ARG A 58 6.26 -5.32 10.13
CA ARG A 58 6.53 -4.01 9.53
C ARG A 58 6.94 -2.98 10.59
N ARG A 59 7.87 -2.13 10.22
CA ARG A 59 8.31 -0.94 10.94
C ARG A 59 7.90 0.31 10.17
N PRO A 60 7.74 1.48 10.83
CA PRO A 60 7.42 2.72 10.13
C PRO A 60 8.41 3.08 9.02
N GLU A 61 9.69 2.74 9.19
CA GLU A 61 10.76 2.92 8.20
C GLU A 61 10.58 2.09 6.92
N ASP A 62 9.80 1.01 6.97
CA ASP A 62 9.45 0.23 5.77
C ASP A 62 8.48 0.99 4.85
N GLY A 63 8.04 2.19 5.23
CA GLY A 63 7.18 3.05 4.40
C GLY A 63 7.91 3.81 3.29
N VAL A 64 9.25 3.83 3.28
CA VAL A 64 10.00 4.60 2.27
C VAL A 64 9.69 4.07 0.88
N ILE A 65 9.29 4.98 -0.02
CA ILE A 65 9.04 4.66 -1.42
C ILE A 65 10.37 4.58 -2.16
N ASP A 66 10.60 3.44 -2.81
CA ASP A 66 11.69 3.22 -3.74
C ASP A 66 11.22 3.56 -5.16
N TRP A 67 11.57 4.77 -5.62
CA TRP A 67 11.18 5.28 -6.94
C TRP A 67 11.87 4.56 -8.11
N ASN A 68 12.92 3.76 -7.86
CA ASN A 68 13.57 2.97 -8.91
C ASN A 68 12.74 1.75 -9.35
N ARG A 69 11.60 1.50 -8.70
CA ARG A 69 10.69 0.42 -9.06
C ARG A 69 9.73 0.85 -10.18
N PRO A 70 9.15 -0.11 -10.91
CA PRO A 70 8.07 0.17 -11.85
C PRO A 70 6.91 0.94 -11.20
N SER A 71 6.29 1.86 -11.93
CA SER A 71 5.16 2.69 -11.47
C SER A 71 4.03 1.84 -10.88
N ALA A 72 3.71 0.70 -11.52
CA ALA A 72 2.72 -0.25 -11.03
C ALA A 72 3.09 -0.86 -9.66
N ASP A 73 4.38 -1.16 -9.45
CA ASP A 73 4.87 -1.71 -8.17
C ASP A 73 4.87 -0.67 -7.07
N VAL A 74 5.21 0.58 -7.39
CA VAL A 74 5.12 1.70 -6.45
C VAL A 74 3.65 1.93 -6.03
N VAL A 75 2.70 1.88 -6.96
CA VAL A 75 1.27 2.01 -6.63
C VAL A 75 0.77 0.83 -5.78
N ARG A 76 1.20 -0.41 -6.07
CA ARG A 76 0.91 -1.57 -5.21
C ARG A 76 1.47 -1.36 -3.80
N TRP A 77 2.68 -0.81 -3.70
CA TRP A 77 3.31 -0.51 -2.42
C TRP A 77 2.52 0.51 -1.60
N ILE A 78 2.08 1.61 -2.24
CA ILE A 78 1.24 2.64 -1.62
C ILE A 78 -0.07 2.03 -1.11
N ARG A 79 -0.78 1.24 -1.92
CA ARG A 79 -2.04 0.59 -1.51
C ARG A 79 -1.88 -0.43 -0.39
N ALA A 80 -0.73 -1.12 -0.33
CA ALA A 80 -0.43 -2.08 0.74
C ALA A 80 -0.09 -1.39 2.07
N LEU A 81 0.27 -0.11 2.05
CA LEU A 81 0.73 0.66 3.21
C LEU A 81 -0.17 1.83 3.59
N THR A 82 -1.24 2.07 2.82
CA THR A 82 -2.25 3.07 3.14
C THR A 82 -3.04 2.69 4.41
N HIS A 83 -3.97 3.55 4.81
CA HIS A 83 -4.75 3.36 6.04
C HIS A 83 -5.31 1.94 6.18
N PRO A 84 -5.23 1.33 7.38
CA PRO A 84 -4.81 1.91 8.67
C PRO A 84 -3.30 1.84 8.96
N TYR A 85 -2.46 1.45 8.01
CA TYR A 85 -1.02 1.38 8.23
C TYR A 85 -0.36 2.77 8.29
N PRO A 86 0.90 2.86 8.77
CA PRO A 86 1.60 4.14 8.93
C PRO A 86 1.78 4.99 7.65
N GLY A 87 1.52 4.45 6.46
CA GLY A 87 1.63 5.16 5.18
C GLY A 87 2.95 4.92 4.44
N ALA A 88 2.86 4.92 3.11
CA ALA A 88 4.02 5.04 2.24
C ALA A 88 4.47 6.51 2.20
N PHE A 89 5.78 6.77 2.11
CA PHE A 89 6.27 8.15 2.15
C PHE A 89 7.56 8.35 1.35
N THR A 90 7.83 9.61 1.04
CA THR A 90 9.10 10.08 0.48
C THR A 90 9.56 11.35 1.19
N HIS A 91 10.73 11.86 0.82
CA HIS A 91 11.24 13.12 1.34
C HIS A 91 11.42 14.13 0.22
N ILE A 92 10.94 15.35 0.42
CA ILE A 92 11.09 16.48 -0.50
C ILE A 92 11.64 17.64 0.32
N GLY A 93 12.81 18.17 -0.07
CA GLY A 93 13.46 19.26 0.67
C GLY A 93 13.78 18.92 2.14
N GLY A 94 14.00 17.64 2.46
CA GLY A 94 14.22 17.15 3.82
C GLY A 94 12.94 16.97 4.66
N GLN A 95 11.77 17.36 4.13
CA GLN A 95 10.48 17.16 4.80
C GLN A 95 9.83 15.85 4.32
N LYS A 96 9.18 15.13 5.25
CA LYS A 96 8.50 13.87 4.99
C LYS A 96 7.10 14.13 4.40
N LEU A 97 6.82 13.52 3.25
CA LEU A 97 5.52 13.53 2.60
C LEU A 97 4.96 12.11 2.54
N PHE A 98 3.80 11.89 3.14
CA PHE A 98 3.03 10.66 2.99
C PHE A 98 2.23 10.67 1.70
N ILE A 99 2.12 9.51 1.05
CA ILE A 99 1.29 9.29 -0.14
C ILE A 99 0.30 8.18 0.21
N TRP A 100 -1.00 8.52 0.18
CA TRP A 100 -2.09 7.64 0.60
C TRP A 100 -2.78 6.98 -0.58
N GLU A 101 -2.89 7.71 -1.70
CA GLU A 101 -3.50 7.24 -2.95
C GLU A 101 -2.68 7.72 -4.14
N ALA A 102 -2.53 6.84 -5.12
CA ALA A 102 -1.83 7.15 -6.35
C ALA A 102 -2.23 6.22 -7.49
N VAL A 103 -2.01 6.68 -8.72
CA VAL A 103 -2.19 5.89 -9.94
C VAL A 103 -0.91 5.88 -10.77
N ALA A 104 -0.66 4.77 -11.47
CA ALA A 104 0.46 4.68 -12.40
C ALA A 104 0.10 5.44 -13.69
N THR A 105 1.07 6.15 -14.25
CA THR A 105 0.91 6.90 -15.49
C THR A 105 2.17 6.76 -16.35
N THR A 106 2.05 7.04 -17.64
CA THR A 106 3.21 7.11 -18.52
C THR A 106 3.94 8.44 -18.33
N ALA A 107 5.24 8.43 -18.62
CA ALA A 107 6.07 9.63 -18.69
C ALA A 107 7.09 9.48 -19.83
N PRO A 108 7.63 10.60 -20.35
CA PRO A 108 8.74 10.55 -21.31
C PRO A 108 9.93 9.76 -20.74
N ARG A 109 10.69 9.11 -21.62
CA ARG A 109 11.91 8.43 -21.21
C ARG A 109 12.99 9.44 -20.82
N GLY A 110 13.87 9.05 -19.90
CA GLY A 110 15.04 9.84 -19.52
C GLY A 110 14.88 10.67 -18.24
N ASN A 111 13.71 10.62 -17.60
CA ASN A 111 13.53 11.21 -16.28
C ASN A 111 14.33 10.44 -15.21
N VAL A 112 14.73 11.14 -14.16
CA VAL A 112 15.41 10.52 -13.03
C VAL A 112 14.35 9.96 -12.07
N PRO A 113 14.40 8.68 -11.66
CA PRO A 113 13.48 8.15 -10.66
C PRO A 113 13.44 9.02 -9.39
N GLY A 114 12.22 9.41 -8.98
CA GLY A 114 12.00 10.33 -7.86
C GLY A 114 11.92 11.81 -8.24
N GLU A 115 12.17 12.17 -9.51
CA GLU A 115 12.00 13.52 -10.02
C GLU A 115 10.52 13.93 -10.04
N ILE A 116 10.23 15.15 -9.59
CA ILE A 116 8.88 15.73 -9.67
C ILE A 116 8.68 16.28 -11.08
N LEU A 117 7.85 15.61 -11.87
CA LEU A 117 7.59 15.96 -13.26
C LEU A 117 6.52 17.04 -13.42
N ALA A 118 5.51 16.99 -12.55
CA ALA A 118 4.42 17.94 -12.55
C ALA A 118 3.83 18.08 -11.15
N ARG A 119 3.30 19.26 -10.88
CA ARG A 119 2.57 19.55 -9.66
C ARG A 119 1.43 20.50 -9.98
N ASP A 120 0.24 20.09 -9.58
CA ASP A 120 -0.94 20.93 -9.50
C ASP A 120 -1.47 20.91 -8.05
N ASP A 121 -2.63 21.52 -7.84
CA ASP A 121 -3.19 21.70 -6.50
C ASP A 121 -3.60 20.34 -5.86
N ASP A 122 -4.01 19.35 -6.66
CA ASP A 122 -4.56 18.07 -6.17
C ASP A 122 -3.70 16.85 -6.54
N ARG A 123 -2.63 17.04 -7.32
CA ARG A 123 -1.81 15.95 -7.86
C ARG A 123 -0.33 16.30 -7.86
N LEU A 124 0.45 15.29 -7.48
CA LEU A 124 1.90 15.30 -7.56
C LEU A 124 2.36 14.14 -8.45
N THR A 125 3.03 14.44 -9.56
CA THR A 125 3.52 13.42 -10.49
C THR A 125 5.02 13.22 -10.32
N ILE A 126 5.41 12.00 -9.97
CA ILE A 126 6.79 11.64 -9.64
C ILE A 126 7.26 10.54 -10.59
N ALA A 127 8.43 10.72 -11.20
CA ALA A 127 9.02 9.76 -12.12
C ALA A 127 9.38 8.44 -11.42
N THR A 128 9.21 7.33 -12.14
CA THR A 128 9.71 6.00 -11.79
C THR A 128 10.65 5.48 -12.88
N CYS A 129 11.19 4.26 -12.73
CA CYS A 129 12.12 3.71 -13.73
C CYS A 129 11.49 3.45 -15.11
N ASP A 130 10.16 3.32 -15.20
CA ASP A 130 9.43 2.94 -16.41
C ASP A 130 8.31 3.91 -16.82
N GLY A 131 8.06 4.95 -16.02
CA GLY A 131 6.92 5.85 -16.18
C GLY A 131 6.86 6.88 -15.05
N ALA A 132 5.68 7.07 -14.49
CA ALA A 132 5.48 7.92 -13.33
C ALA A 132 4.32 7.44 -12.45
N VAL A 133 4.27 7.98 -11.24
CA VAL A 133 3.19 7.83 -10.29
C VAL A 133 2.56 9.19 -10.08
N ALA A 134 1.25 9.27 -10.26
CA ALA A 134 0.48 10.44 -9.93
C ALA A 134 -0.21 10.23 -8.57
N ALA A 135 0.35 10.83 -7.52
CA ALA A 135 -0.26 10.85 -6.20
C ALA A 135 -1.48 11.78 -6.20
N THR A 136 -2.62 11.26 -5.77
CA THR A 136 -3.93 11.95 -5.73
C THR A 136 -4.38 12.23 -4.29
N SER A 137 -3.74 11.61 -3.30
CA SER A 137 -3.90 11.94 -1.89
C SER A 137 -2.53 11.86 -1.21
N PHE A 138 -2.09 12.96 -0.62
CA PHE A 138 -0.80 13.09 0.04
C PHE A 138 -0.85 14.14 1.16
N GLN A 139 0.02 14.00 2.15
CA GLN A 139 0.02 14.87 3.33
C GLN A 139 1.44 15.04 3.88
N TRP A 140 1.83 16.25 4.28
CA TRP A 140 3.09 16.44 4.99
C TRP A 140 3.00 15.93 6.42
N ALA A 141 4.11 15.38 6.91
CA ALA A 141 4.15 14.83 8.26
C ALA A 141 3.87 15.87 9.36
N ASP A 142 4.16 17.16 9.15
CA ASP A 142 3.88 18.25 10.10
C ASP A 142 2.39 18.62 10.16
N GLN A 143 1.61 18.28 9.15
CA GLN A 143 0.16 18.46 9.10
C GLN A 143 -0.60 17.32 9.79
N SER A 144 0.11 16.32 10.33
CA SER A 144 -0.50 15.12 10.94
C SER A 144 -1.20 15.35 12.29
N ASN A 145 -1.21 16.58 12.82
CA ASN A 145 -1.79 16.88 14.14
C ASN A 145 -3.26 17.36 14.11
N GLY A 146 -4.03 16.94 13.10
CA GLY A 146 -5.45 17.28 12.99
C GLY A 146 -6.21 16.21 12.22
N MET A 147 -6.82 15.28 12.95
CA MET A 147 -7.92 14.48 12.41
C MET A 147 -9.08 15.43 12.13
N THR A 148 -9.26 15.85 10.88
CA THR A 148 -10.56 16.30 10.38
C THR A 148 -10.90 15.48 9.15
N SER A 149 -11.91 14.64 9.32
CA SER A 149 -12.80 14.23 8.24
C SER A 149 -13.18 15.45 7.41
N GLU A 150 -13.11 15.31 6.08
CA GLU A 150 -13.41 16.29 5.03
C GLU A 150 -12.23 17.14 4.53
N GLY A 151 -11.85 16.88 3.27
CA GLY A 151 -11.32 17.90 2.35
C GLY A 151 -9.80 18.00 2.28
N ASN A 152 -9.27 17.75 1.08
CA ASN A 152 -7.91 18.03 0.60
C ASN A 152 -7.12 19.02 1.45
N VAL A 153 -6.06 18.55 2.12
CA VAL A 153 -5.05 19.43 2.70
C VAL A 153 -3.92 19.61 1.68
N ILE A 154 -4.16 20.56 0.78
CA ILE A 154 -3.21 21.03 -0.24
C ILE A 154 -2.11 21.83 0.44
N ALA A 155 -0.88 21.38 0.30
CA ALA A 155 0.28 22.08 0.83
C ALA A 155 1.07 22.77 -0.29
N ARG A 156 1.03 24.11 -0.30
CA ARG A 156 1.89 24.99 -1.11
C ARG A 156 3.37 24.83 -0.74
N ILE A 157 4.15 24.10 -1.53
CA ILE A 157 5.62 24.25 -1.53
C ILE A 157 5.92 25.47 -2.38
N ARG A 158 6.55 26.48 -1.79
CA ARG A 158 7.05 27.67 -2.48
C ARG A 158 8.17 27.25 -3.43
N SER A 159 8.05 27.61 -4.71
CA SER A 159 9.16 27.59 -5.66
C SER A 159 10.25 28.54 -5.16
N ALA A 160 11.43 28.02 -4.81
CA ALA A 160 12.61 28.85 -4.69
C ALA A 160 13.05 29.25 -6.11
N SER A 161 13.16 30.57 -6.32
CA SER A 161 13.65 31.22 -7.53
C SER A 161 15.13 30.95 -7.78
#